data_AF-A0A8T4MUE8-F1
#
_entry.id   AF-A0A8T4MUE8-F1
#
_cell.length_a   1.000
_cell.length_b   1.000
_cell.length_c   1.000
_cell.angle_alpha   90.00
_cell.angle_beta   90.00
_cell.angle_gamma   90.00
#
_symmetry.space_group_name_H-M   'P 1'
#
loop_
_entity.id
_entity.type
_entity.pdbx_description
1 polymer ?
#
loop_
_entity_poly.entity_id
_entity_poly.type
_entity_poly.pdbx_seq_one_letter_code
_entity_poly.pdbx_strand_id
1 'polypeptide(L)'
;MVKLKFWVILLFIVAFILSITSLFLSMWTYSLNSDSKISTHFSSEASIGLSVEGSGASCGDSLCNGVETCSTCSVDCGACPAGGGGGGGGGGSRSTAPNFKLDKDSFNIKIVSGDTETNKIIVSNIGDVSIDINVSVTGIGDYVSFSTDLIHLAKGKTAPLEFIVHAPEPGLYPGKIIFTYQGITKEVLVILNVISEGVLFDTSITLPELYRVIGLGQRLPALIEIIEIGGETGVDTTINYLIKDFEGKTRFIETETFYVFGIKRFNKIFYTNGLEQGDYVLGIEVIYPGGFATSSTPFRISTSENLLKTWIIFGIFFASVLFIILLIIFVRRHDEDNDYKSKESLN
;
A
#
# COMPACT_ATOMS: atom_id res chain seq x y z
N MET A 1 -51.54 -29.30 -7.44
CA MET A 1 -50.38 -29.46 -6.52
C MET A 1 -49.02 -29.30 -7.20
N VAL A 2 -48.81 -29.73 -8.45
CA VAL A 2 -47.50 -29.69 -9.14
C VAL A 2 -46.96 -28.26 -9.35
N LYS A 3 -47.81 -27.30 -9.80
CA LYS A 3 -47.41 -25.89 -9.98
C LYS A 3 -46.96 -25.18 -8.70
N LEU A 4 -47.49 -25.57 -7.55
CA LEU A 4 -47.11 -25.00 -6.25
C LEU A 4 -45.72 -25.48 -5.81
N LYS A 5 -45.38 -26.75 -6.08
CA LYS A 5 -44.03 -27.30 -5.82
C LYS A 5 -42.96 -26.65 -6.71
N PHE A 6 -43.28 -26.36 -7.98
CA PHE A 6 -42.34 -25.69 -8.89
C PHE A 6 -41.97 -24.28 -8.42
N TRP A 7 -42.96 -23.46 -8.02
CA TRP A 7 -42.72 -22.11 -7.54
C TRP A 7 -41.94 -22.07 -6.22
N VAL A 8 -42.18 -23.03 -5.32
CA VAL A 8 -41.43 -23.15 -4.07
C VAL A 8 -39.97 -23.51 -4.36
N ILE A 9 -39.70 -24.46 -5.27
CA ILE A 9 -38.34 -24.83 -5.67
C ILE A 9 -37.62 -23.64 -6.35
N LEU A 10 -38.32 -22.90 -7.21
CA LEU A 10 -37.79 -21.70 -7.85
C LEU A 10 -37.40 -20.63 -6.81
N LEU A 11 -38.23 -20.44 -5.77
CA LEU A 11 -37.96 -19.52 -4.67
C LEU A 11 -36.71 -19.92 -3.87
N PHE A 12 -36.51 -21.21 -3.60
CA PHE A 12 -35.31 -21.71 -2.95
C PHE A 12 -34.05 -21.54 -3.81
N ILE A 13 -34.15 -21.75 -5.12
CA ILE A 13 -33.03 -21.53 -6.06
C ILE A 13 -32.67 -20.04 -6.11
N VAL A 14 -33.66 -19.15 -6.19
CA VAL A 14 -33.42 -17.70 -6.18
C VAL A 14 -32.82 -17.24 -4.86
N ALA A 15 -33.30 -17.75 -3.72
CA ALA A 15 -32.74 -17.45 -2.40
C ALA A 15 -31.29 -17.97 -2.27
N PHE A 16 -31.00 -19.15 -2.81
CA PHE A 16 -29.65 -19.72 -2.81
C PHE A 16 -28.68 -18.93 -3.70
N ILE A 17 -29.14 -18.50 -4.89
CA ILE A 17 -28.36 -17.61 -5.76
C ILE A 17 -28.09 -16.27 -5.07
N LEU A 18 -29.09 -15.66 -4.42
CA LEU A 18 -28.92 -14.42 -3.64
C LEU A 18 -27.96 -14.59 -2.45
N SER A 19 -27.97 -15.76 -1.80
CA SER A 19 -27.01 -16.09 -0.74
C SER A 19 -25.59 -16.24 -1.29
N ILE A 20 -25.42 -16.87 -2.45
CA ILE A 20 -24.10 -17.04 -3.08
C ILE A 20 -23.58 -15.71 -3.61
N THR A 21 -24.43 -14.87 -4.20
CA THR A 21 -24.01 -13.54 -4.67
C THR A 21 -23.61 -12.64 -3.51
N SER A 22 -24.29 -12.71 -2.35
CA SER A 22 -23.88 -11.95 -1.17
C SER A 22 -22.55 -12.44 -0.58
N LEU A 23 -22.29 -13.76 -0.57
CA LEU A 23 -20.98 -14.32 -0.24
C LEU A 23 -19.91 -13.87 -1.23
N PHE A 24 -20.22 -13.83 -2.53
CA PHE A 24 -19.32 -13.32 -3.57
C PHE A 24 -19.02 -11.82 -3.42
N LEU A 25 -20.01 -10.99 -3.09
CA LEU A 25 -19.83 -9.58 -2.77
C LEU A 25 -18.95 -9.41 -1.53
N SER A 26 -19.11 -10.26 -0.51
CA SER A 26 -18.27 -10.23 0.69
C SER A 26 -16.81 -10.67 0.41
N MET A 27 -16.60 -11.64 -0.48
CA MET A 27 -15.25 -12.04 -0.92
C MET A 27 -14.62 -11.01 -1.86
N TRP A 28 -15.41 -10.37 -2.74
CA TRP A 28 -14.92 -9.32 -3.63
C TRP A 28 -14.53 -8.06 -2.86
N THR A 29 -15.31 -7.66 -1.85
CA THR A 29 -14.94 -6.59 -0.93
C THR A 29 -13.71 -6.95 -0.09
N TYR A 30 -13.54 -8.21 0.35
CA TYR A 30 -12.31 -8.66 1.00
C TYR A 30 -11.10 -8.66 0.05
N SER A 31 -11.26 -9.09 -1.20
CA SER A 31 -10.18 -9.16 -2.19
C SER A 31 -9.76 -7.77 -2.70
N LEU A 32 -10.69 -6.82 -2.80
CA LEU A 32 -10.36 -5.43 -3.06
C LEU A 32 -9.68 -4.76 -1.85
N ASN A 33 -9.95 -5.24 -0.63
CA ASN A 33 -9.37 -4.72 0.60
C ASN A 33 -8.03 -5.40 0.99
N SER A 34 -7.69 -6.56 0.40
CA SER A 34 -6.42 -7.24 0.66
C SER A 34 -5.26 -6.73 -0.18
N ASP A 35 -5.51 -6.08 -1.33
CA ASP A 35 -4.42 -5.62 -2.23
C ASP A 35 -4.60 -4.21 -2.84
N SER A 36 -5.58 -3.40 -2.45
CA SER A 36 -5.59 -1.97 -2.83
C SER A 36 -4.68 -1.11 -1.94
N LYS A 37 -3.39 -1.41 -1.93
CA LYS A 37 -2.36 -0.39 -1.65
C LYS A 37 -2.05 0.36 -2.95
N ILE A 38 -3.02 1.12 -3.43
CA ILE A 38 -2.78 2.19 -4.40
C ILE A 38 -2.87 3.50 -3.61
N SER A 39 -1.74 3.93 -3.06
CA SER A 39 -1.55 5.27 -2.50
C SER A 39 -1.18 6.23 -3.64
N THR A 40 -2.14 6.58 -4.50
CA THR A 40 -1.97 7.77 -5.36
C THR A 40 -2.55 8.97 -4.64
N HIS A 41 -1.69 9.75 -3.99
CA HIS A 41 -2.02 11.12 -3.60
C HIS A 41 -0.92 12.07 -4.07
N PHE A 42 -1.22 12.75 -5.18
CA PHE A 42 -0.62 14.01 -5.58
C PHE A 42 -1.60 15.10 -5.15
N SER A 43 -1.29 15.83 -4.08
CA SER A 43 -1.91 17.14 -3.81
C SER A 43 -1.05 17.92 -2.83
N SER A 44 -0.46 19.01 -3.31
CA SER A 44 0.11 20.07 -2.50
C SER A 44 -1.03 20.81 -1.78
N GLU A 45 -1.26 20.51 -0.51
CA GLU A 45 -2.08 21.35 0.36
C GLU A 45 -1.29 21.67 1.64
N ALA A 46 -0.84 22.91 1.74
CA ALA A 46 -0.36 23.48 2.99
C ALA A 46 -1.59 23.82 3.85
N SER A 47 -1.81 23.05 4.92
CA SER A 47 -2.76 23.42 5.96
C SER A 47 -2.02 24.07 7.12
N ILE A 48 -2.38 25.31 7.43
CA ILE A 48 -1.91 26.02 8.62
C ILE A 48 -2.90 25.70 9.74
N GLY A 49 -2.44 24.95 10.74
CA GLY A 49 -3.21 24.69 11.97
C GLY A 49 -2.83 25.69 13.04
N LEU A 50 -3.78 26.53 13.47
CA LEU A 50 -3.66 27.38 14.64
C LEU A 50 -4.29 26.65 15.83
N SER A 51 -3.47 26.16 16.76
CA SER A 51 -3.93 25.67 18.06
C SER A 51 -3.87 26.81 19.07
N VAL A 52 -5.04 27.29 19.50
CA VAL A 52 -5.14 28.16 20.68
C VAL A 52 -5.15 27.24 21.89
N GLU A 53 -4.05 27.21 22.64
CA GLU A 53 -4.00 26.56 23.95
C GLU A 53 -4.89 27.34 24.91
N GLY A 54 -6.09 26.83 25.15
CA GLY A 54 -6.86 27.20 26.33
C GLY A 54 -6.07 26.78 27.56
N SER A 55 -5.77 27.74 28.42
CA SER A 55 -5.17 27.56 29.74
C SER A 55 -5.71 26.30 30.42
N GLY A 56 -4.80 25.36 30.69
CA GLY A 56 -5.14 24.03 31.19
C GLY A 56 -6.00 24.06 32.44
N ALA A 57 -6.96 23.15 32.50
CA ALA A 57 -7.66 22.80 33.74
C ALA A 57 -6.62 22.57 34.85
N SER A 58 -6.73 23.34 35.92
CA SER A 58 -5.79 23.35 37.03
C SER A 58 -6.56 23.09 38.32
N CYS A 59 -6.12 22.05 39.04
CA CYS A 59 -6.73 21.67 40.30
C CYS A 59 -6.73 22.84 41.30
N GLY A 60 -7.92 23.20 41.79
CA GLY A 60 -8.23 24.28 42.72
C GLY A 60 -9.16 25.36 42.16
N ASP A 61 -9.73 25.20 40.96
CA ASP A 61 -10.64 26.18 40.34
C ASP A 61 -12.12 26.00 40.73
N SER A 62 -12.42 25.04 41.62
CA SER A 62 -13.76 24.66 42.08
C SER A 62 -14.68 24.09 41.00
N LEU A 63 -14.16 23.70 39.83
CA LEU A 63 -14.93 23.14 38.72
C LEU A 63 -14.28 21.85 38.21
N CYS A 64 -14.85 20.69 38.52
CA CYS A 64 -14.39 19.41 37.96
C CYS A 64 -14.61 19.34 36.43
N ASN A 65 -13.59 19.71 35.64
CA ASN A 65 -13.69 19.84 34.19
C ASN A 65 -12.39 19.45 33.45
N GLY A 66 -12.44 19.40 32.11
CA GLY A 66 -11.27 19.11 31.29
C GLY A 66 -10.73 17.69 31.47
N VAL A 67 -9.48 17.58 31.96
CA VAL A 67 -8.75 16.31 32.21
C VAL A 67 -8.72 15.92 33.70
N GLU A 68 -9.43 16.67 34.54
CA GLU A 68 -9.52 16.41 35.97
C GLU A 68 -10.45 15.23 36.27
N THR A 69 -10.04 14.40 37.21
CA THR A 69 -10.78 13.25 37.69
C THR A 69 -10.64 13.15 39.20
N CYS A 70 -11.50 12.39 39.87
CA CYS A 70 -11.38 12.17 41.32
C CYS A 70 -10.01 11.58 41.75
N SER A 71 -9.24 10.99 40.82
CA SER A 71 -7.88 10.48 41.06
C SER A 71 -6.76 11.48 40.75
N THR A 72 -7.01 12.49 39.91
CA THR A 72 -6.01 13.52 39.57
C THR A 72 -6.23 14.84 40.30
N CYS A 73 -7.46 15.15 40.71
CA CYS A 73 -7.80 16.34 41.50
C CYS A 73 -9.03 16.07 42.39
N SER A 74 -8.81 15.51 43.57
CA SER A 74 -9.88 15.23 44.54
C SER A 74 -10.44 16.49 45.22
N VAL A 75 -9.75 17.63 45.07
CA VAL A 75 -10.17 18.93 45.63
C VAL A 75 -11.43 19.43 44.94
N ASP A 76 -11.50 19.34 43.60
CA ASP A 76 -12.66 19.83 42.82
C ASP A 76 -13.63 18.72 42.40
N CYS A 77 -13.11 17.51 42.09
CA CYS A 77 -13.93 16.37 41.64
C CYS A 77 -14.44 15.46 42.78
N GLY A 78 -14.03 15.73 44.02
CA GLY A 78 -14.38 14.92 45.19
C GLY A 78 -13.63 13.60 45.29
N ALA A 79 -13.84 12.88 46.40
CA ALA A 79 -13.20 11.59 46.65
C ALA A 79 -13.79 10.48 45.77
N CYS A 80 -12.93 9.66 45.15
CA CYS A 80 -13.39 8.50 44.39
C CYS A 80 -14.15 7.51 45.30
N PRO A 81 -15.27 6.93 44.84
CA PRO A 81 -16.00 5.93 45.61
C PRO A 81 -15.14 4.70 45.87
N ALA A 82 -15.07 4.26 47.13
CA ALA A 82 -14.41 3.02 47.52
C ALA A 82 -15.21 1.81 46.98
N GLY A 83 -14.70 1.18 45.92
CA GLY A 83 -15.32 0.03 45.28
C GLY A 83 -15.37 -1.18 46.22
N GLY A 84 -16.57 -1.49 46.72
CA GLY A 84 -16.90 -2.77 47.35
C GLY A 84 -16.84 -3.90 46.34
N GLY A 85 -16.20 -5.01 46.73
CA GLY A 85 -15.99 -6.18 45.89
C GLY A 85 -17.27 -6.88 45.47
N GLY A 86 -17.27 -7.41 44.25
CA GLY A 86 -18.34 -8.27 43.74
C GLY A 86 -17.97 -8.92 42.41
N GLY A 87 -17.91 -10.26 42.44
CA GLY A 87 -18.44 -11.14 41.39
C GLY A 87 -17.69 -11.22 40.06
N GLY A 88 -16.93 -12.31 39.89
CA GLY A 88 -16.37 -12.72 38.61
C GLY A 88 -17.43 -13.03 37.54
N GLY A 89 -17.17 -12.54 36.33
CA GLY A 89 -17.80 -12.98 35.09
C GLY A 89 -16.73 -12.97 34.02
N GLY A 90 -16.39 -14.15 33.49
CA GLY A 90 -15.38 -14.34 32.45
C GLY A 90 -15.83 -13.69 31.14
N GLY A 91 -15.56 -12.39 31.01
CA GLY A 91 -15.54 -11.73 29.71
C GLY A 91 -14.32 -12.23 28.96
N GLY A 92 -14.54 -12.88 27.81
CA GLY A 92 -13.46 -13.17 26.88
C GLY A 92 -12.70 -11.88 26.63
N SER A 93 -11.45 -11.84 27.10
CA SER A 93 -10.56 -10.70 26.88
C SER A 93 -10.47 -10.54 25.37
N ARG A 94 -11.04 -9.46 24.83
CA ARG A 94 -10.83 -9.06 23.45
C ARG A 94 -9.32 -8.94 23.36
N SER A 95 -8.66 -9.89 22.70
CA SER A 95 -7.20 -9.88 22.56
C SER A 95 -6.84 -8.54 21.92
N THR A 96 -6.39 -7.61 22.76
CA THR A 96 -6.00 -6.26 22.39
C THR A 96 -4.67 -6.41 21.69
N ALA A 97 -4.73 -6.78 20.41
CA ALA A 97 -3.53 -6.91 19.60
C ALA A 97 -2.93 -5.51 19.41
N PRO A 98 -1.68 -5.28 19.81
CA PRO A 98 -1.01 -4.04 19.47
C PRO A 98 -0.90 -3.94 17.95
N ASN A 99 -1.13 -2.76 17.40
CA ASN A 99 -1.02 -2.54 15.97
C ASN A 99 -0.83 -1.04 15.69
N PHE A 100 -0.15 -0.70 14.61
CA PHE A 100 0.07 0.67 14.19
C PHE A 100 -0.12 0.79 12.68
N LYS A 101 -0.35 2.00 12.18
CA LYS A 101 -0.48 2.31 10.76
C LYS A 101 0.47 3.44 10.40
N LEU A 102 1.01 3.37 9.19
CA LEU A 102 1.77 4.43 8.56
C LEU A 102 0.87 5.10 7.51
N ASP A 103 0.95 6.42 7.38
CA ASP A 103 0.22 7.18 6.37
C ASP A 103 0.77 6.97 4.95
N LYS A 104 2.08 6.73 4.84
CA LYS A 104 2.81 6.51 3.60
C LYS A 104 3.55 5.18 3.63
N ASP A 105 3.68 4.58 2.44
CA ASP A 105 4.40 3.34 2.19
C ASP A 105 5.66 3.55 1.33
N SER A 106 5.78 4.71 0.67
CA SER A 106 6.98 5.06 -0.09
C SER A 106 7.25 6.55 -0.20
N PHE A 107 8.50 6.90 -0.48
CA PHE A 107 8.99 8.22 -0.84
C PHE A 107 9.86 8.11 -2.09
N ASN A 108 9.61 8.98 -3.07
CA ASN A 108 10.47 9.19 -4.23
C ASN A 108 10.93 10.64 -4.21
N ILE A 109 12.15 10.85 -3.69
CA ILE A 109 12.71 12.16 -3.38
C ILE A 109 13.71 12.50 -4.48
N LYS A 110 13.59 13.71 -5.07
CA LYS A 110 14.53 14.25 -6.04
C LYS A 110 15.19 15.47 -5.42
N ILE A 111 16.51 15.39 -5.18
CA ILE A 111 17.27 16.37 -4.40
C ILE A 111 18.59 16.69 -5.11
N VAL A 112 19.07 17.93 -5.02
CA VAL A 112 20.37 18.33 -5.57
C VAL A 112 21.47 17.88 -4.62
N SER A 113 22.60 17.42 -5.16
CA SER A 113 23.76 17.00 -4.37
C SER A 113 24.21 18.10 -3.41
N GLY A 114 24.50 17.73 -2.16
CA GLY A 114 24.86 18.66 -1.09
C GLY A 114 23.69 19.35 -0.37
N ASP A 115 22.47 19.31 -0.94
CA ASP A 115 21.28 19.87 -0.27
C ASP A 115 20.75 18.96 0.83
N THR A 116 19.90 19.53 1.69
CA THR A 116 19.15 18.81 2.71
C THR A 116 17.66 19.01 2.56
N GLU A 117 16.87 17.96 2.71
CA GLU A 117 15.41 18.03 2.63
C GLU A 117 14.76 17.35 3.85
N THR A 118 13.80 18.03 4.48
CA THR A 118 13.05 17.50 5.62
C THR A 118 11.76 16.86 5.14
N ASN A 119 11.54 15.61 5.55
CA ASN A 119 10.37 14.80 5.23
C ASN A 119 9.69 14.28 6.49
N LYS A 120 8.40 13.90 6.37
CA LYS A 120 7.60 13.42 7.51
C LYS A 120 6.76 12.19 7.18
N ILE A 121 6.67 11.28 8.16
CA ILE A 121 5.81 10.09 8.18
C ILE A 121 4.89 10.19 9.39
N ILE A 122 3.58 10.00 9.20
CA ILE A 122 2.62 9.99 10.31
C ILE A 122 2.41 8.54 10.76
N VAL A 123 2.75 8.28 12.01
CA VAL A 123 2.58 6.98 12.66
C VAL A 123 1.36 7.04 13.56
N SER A 124 0.44 6.07 13.40
CA SER A 124 -0.84 6.03 14.12
C SER A 124 -0.97 4.73 14.90
N ASN A 125 -1.18 4.80 16.22
CA ASN A 125 -1.50 3.63 17.03
C ASN A 125 -2.99 3.29 16.87
N ILE A 126 -3.26 2.19 16.16
CA ILE A 126 -4.61 1.67 15.91
C ILE A 126 -4.98 0.52 16.85
N GLY A 127 -4.05 0.15 17.75
CA GLY A 127 -4.27 -0.85 18.78
C GLY A 127 -4.93 -0.25 20.03
N ASP A 128 -5.18 -1.12 21.00
CA ASP A 128 -5.85 -0.79 22.26
C ASP A 128 -4.88 -0.60 23.43
N VAL A 129 -3.57 -0.60 23.18
CA VAL A 129 -2.49 -0.44 24.16
C VAL A 129 -1.49 0.60 23.69
N SER A 130 -0.79 1.25 24.61
CA SER A 130 0.36 2.10 24.25
C SER A 130 1.48 1.27 23.64
N ILE A 131 2.19 1.84 22.67
CA ILE A 131 3.25 1.16 21.91
C ILE A 131 4.49 2.03 21.79
N ASP A 132 5.66 1.38 21.76
CA ASP A 132 6.97 2.01 21.63
C ASP A 132 7.65 1.49 20.36
N ILE A 133 7.59 2.26 19.28
CA ILE A 133 8.02 1.82 17.96
C ILE A 133 9.48 2.19 17.74
N ASN A 134 10.32 1.18 17.48
CA ASN A 134 11.70 1.39 17.07
C ASN A 134 11.77 1.71 15.58
N VAL A 135 12.57 2.69 15.22
CA VAL A 135 12.84 3.10 13.85
C VAL A 135 14.28 2.72 13.50
N SER A 136 14.47 2.10 12.34
CA SER A 136 15.80 1.84 11.80
C SER A 136 15.81 2.05 10.29
N VAL A 137 17.01 2.11 9.70
CA VAL A 137 17.20 2.32 8.26
C VAL A 137 18.08 1.25 7.66
N THR A 138 17.83 0.92 6.40
CA THR A 138 18.66 0.03 5.59
C THR A 138 18.87 0.64 4.20
N GLY A 139 20.07 0.50 3.63
CA GLY A 139 20.43 1.00 2.29
C GLY A 139 20.78 2.49 2.21
N ILE A 140 20.20 3.33 3.09
CA ILE A 140 20.37 4.80 3.08
C ILE A 140 20.74 5.40 4.45
N GLY A 141 21.30 4.57 5.34
CA GLY A 141 21.61 4.98 6.72
C GLY A 141 22.59 6.16 6.82
N ASP A 142 23.51 6.27 5.86
CA ASP A 142 24.50 7.36 5.83
C ASP A 142 23.91 8.70 5.34
N TYR A 143 22.71 8.67 4.75
CA TYR A 143 22.08 9.83 4.10
C TYR A 143 20.80 10.29 4.79
N VAL A 144 20.31 9.54 5.79
CA VAL A 144 19.05 9.82 6.48
C VAL A 144 19.31 9.93 7.98
N SER A 145 18.81 11.01 8.56
CA SER A 145 18.87 11.28 10.00
C SER A 145 17.46 11.46 10.56
N PHE A 146 17.23 11.00 11.79
CA PHE A 146 15.94 11.10 12.46
C PHE A 146 16.00 12.08 13.63
N SER A 147 14.83 12.66 13.93
CA SER A 147 14.60 13.39 15.18
C SER A 147 14.61 12.47 16.41
N THR A 148 14.19 11.21 16.26
CA THR A 148 14.21 10.17 17.28
C THR A 148 14.16 8.78 16.65
N ASP A 149 14.82 7.81 17.28
CA ASP A 149 14.79 6.40 16.86
C ASP A 149 13.70 5.59 17.59
N LEU A 150 13.03 6.21 18.58
CA LEU A 150 11.97 5.61 19.38
C LEU A 150 10.74 6.53 19.43
N ILE A 151 9.58 6.00 19.06
CA ILE A 151 8.31 6.73 19.04
C ILE A 151 7.37 6.13 20.09
N HIS A 152 7.06 6.92 21.11
CA HIS A 152 6.09 6.57 22.14
C HIS A 152 4.68 7.01 21.72
N LEU A 153 3.76 6.06 21.56
CA LEU A 153 2.38 6.33 21.15
C LEU A 153 1.37 5.72 22.11
N ALA A 154 0.63 6.59 22.80
CA ALA A 154 -0.55 6.16 23.54
C ALA A 154 -1.65 5.59 22.62
N LYS A 155 -2.56 4.82 23.19
CA LYS A 155 -3.73 4.25 22.48
C LYS A 155 -4.45 5.32 21.65
N GLY A 156 -4.69 5.02 20.37
CA GLY A 156 -5.45 5.89 19.46
C GLY A 156 -4.77 7.21 19.12
N LYS A 157 -3.52 7.43 19.54
CA LYS A 157 -2.75 8.65 19.22
C LYS A 157 -1.92 8.47 17.97
N THR A 158 -1.58 9.60 17.37
CA THR A 158 -0.72 9.71 16.20
C THR A 158 0.46 10.61 16.52
N ALA A 159 1.61 10.35 15.89
CA ALA A 159 2.80 11.19 16.00
C ALA A 159 3.49 11.30 14.64
N PRO A 160 3.99 12.49 14.27
CA PRO A 160 4.87 12.63 13.12
C PRO A 160 6.28 12.16 13.50
N LEU A 161 6.90 11.38 12.61
CA LEU A 161 8.33 11.15 12.58
C LEU A 161 8.91 12.01 11.46
N GLU A 162 9.72 13.00 11.83
CA GLU A 162 10.50 13.80 10.89
C GLU A 162 11.87 13.15 10.66
N PHE A 163 12.27 13.09 9.39
CA PHE A 163 13.59 12.66 8.96
C PHE A 163 14.18 13.65 7.95
N ILE A 164 15.48 13.87 8.06
CA ILE A 164 16.22 14.78 7.19
C ILE A 164 17.09 13.93 6.27
N VAL A 165 16.95 14.15 4.98
CA VAL A 165 17.80 13.58 3.94
C VAL A 165 18.95 14.55 3.70
N HIS A 166 20.18 14.02 3.72
CA HIS A 166 21.42 14.72 3.33
C HIS A 166 21.86 14.15 1.99
N ALA A 167 21.81 14.96 0.94
CA ALA A 167 22.10 14.50 -0.41
C ALA A 167 23.60 14.20 -0.60
N PRO A 168 23.97 12.94 -0.91
CA PRO A 168 25.36 12.60 -1.21
C PRO A 168 25.78 13.08 -2.60
N GLU A 169 26.83 12.47 -3.15
CA GLU A 169 27.18 12.60 -4.57
C GLU A 169 26.01 12.18 -5.48
N PRO A 170 25.93 12.70 -6.71
CA PRO A 170 24.87 12.36 -7.65
C PRO A 170 24.75 10.85 -7.90
N GLY A 171 23.52 10.34 -7.85
CA GLY A 171 23.25 8.90 -7.94
C GLY A 171 21.84 8.51 -7.53
N LEU A 172 21.52 7.23 -7.75
CA LEU A 172 20.28 6.62 -7.26
C LEU A 172 20.52 5.77 -6.00
N TYR A 173 19.89 6.14 -4.89
CA TYR A 173 20.03 5.46 -3.60
C TYR A 173 18.68 4.97 -3.07
N PRO A 174 18.32 3.69 -3.30
CA PRO A 174 17.16 3.07 -2.69
C PRO A 174 17.47 2.56 -1.28
N GLY A 175 16.51 2.69 -0.38
CA GLY A 175 16.59 2.17 0.98
C GLY A 175 15.23 2.04 1.65
N LYS A 176 15.24 1.65 2.92
CA LYS A 176 14.01 1.45 3.71
C LYS A 176 14.13 2.14 5.05
N ILE A 177 13.01 2.70 5.50
CA ILE A 177 12.78 3.04 6.90
C ILE A 177 11.90 1.93 7.49
N ILE A 178 12.37 1.30 8.55
CA ILE A 178 11.78 0.10 9.15
C ILE A 178 11.25 0.47 10.54
N PHE A 179 9.97 0.17 10.76
CA PHE A 179 9.26 0.41 12.01
C PHE A 179 8.97 -0.94 12.66
N THR A 180 9.49 -1.15 13.88
CA THR A 180 9.41 -2.43 14.58
C THR A 180 8.77 -2.28 15.96
N TYR A 181 7.75 -3.10 16.23
CA TYR A 181 7.12 -3.21 17.55
C TYR A 181 6.68 -4.66 17.81
N GLN A 182 7.22 -5.32 18.85
CA GLN A 182 6.84 -6.67 19.31
C GLN A 182 6.60 -7.69 18.17
N GLY A 183 7.50 -7.74 17.18
CA GLY A 183 7.41 -8.66 16.04
C GLY A 183 6.56 -8.16 14.85
N ILE A 184 5.88 -7.03 14.98
CA ILE A 184 5.25 -6.32 13.87
C ILE A 184 6.31 -5.44 13.22
N THR A 185 6.60 -5.73 11.95
CA THR A 185 7.50 -4.93 11.11
C THR A 185 6.72 -4.28 9.99
N LYS A 186 6.88 -2.96 9.82
CA LYS A 186 6.38 -2.22 8.66
C LYS A 186 7.52 -1.44 8.04
N GLU A 187 7.52 -1.40 6.71
CA GLU A 187 8.58 -0.77 5.95
C GLU A 187 8.01 0.36 5.10
N VAL A 188 8.78 1.43 4.98
CA VAL A 188 8.55 2.53 4.05
C VAL A 188 9.73 2.55 3.08
N LEU A 189 9.43 2.40 1.80
CA LEU A 189 10.44 2.42 0.74
C LEU A 189 10.87 3.86 0.47
N VAL A 190 12.16 4.13 0.41
CA VAL A 190 12.68 5.48 0.13
C VAL A 190 13.63 5.38 -1.05
N ILE A 191 13.41 6.24 -2.05
CA ILE A 191 14.22 6.32 -3.25
C ILE A 191 14.76 7.73 -3.35
N LEU A 192 16.07 7.89 -3.20
CA LEU A 192 16.75 9.17 -3.32
C LEU A 192 17.36 9.29 -4.73
N ASN A 193 16.85 10.24 -5.51
CA ASN A 193 17.33 10.61 -6.83
C ASN A 193 18.17 11.87 -6.67
N VAL A 194 19.48 11.69 -6.54
CA VAL A 194 20.42 12.78 -6.29
C VAL A 194 20.96 13.29 -7.63
N ILE A 195 20.69 14.56 -7.94
CA ILE A 195 21.08 15.20 -9.20
C ILE A 195 22.23 16.18 -8.97
N SER A 196 23.02 16.50 -10.00
CA SER A 196 24.05 17.54 -9.88
C SER A 196 23.42 18.93 -9.79
N GLU A 197 24.18 19.93 -9.33
CA GLU A 197 23.78 21.32 -9.54
C GLU A 197 23.76 21.66 -11.04
N GLY A 198 22.94 22.64 -11.45
CA GLY A 198 22.93 23.13 -12.82
C GLY A 198 22.44 22.13 -13.87
N VAL A 199 21.48 21.26 -13.50
CA VAL A 199 20.97 20.18 -14.36
C VAL A 199 20.53 20.70 -15.74
N LEU A 200 21.14 20.13 -16.79
CA LEU A 200 20.82 20.42 -18.19
C LEU A 200 19.77 19.47 -18.79
N PHE A 201 19.41 18.41 -18.06
CA PHE A 201 18.47 17.39 -18.55
C PHE A 201 17.39 17.07 -17.53
N ASP A 202 16.12 17.21 -17.94
CA ASP A 202 15.03 16.58 -17.21
C ASP A 202 14.82 15.16 -17.72
N THR A 203 14.72 14.21 -16.79
CA THR A 203 14.69 12.78 -17.10
C THR A 203 13.48 12.14 -16.43
N SER A 204 12.81 11.28 -17.19
CA SER A 204 11.63 10.57 -16.73
C SER A 204 11.68 9.12 -17.18
N ILE A 205 11.37 8.22 -16.26
CA ILE A 205 11.11 6.82 -16.54
C ILE A 205 9.74 6.44 -16.02
N THR A 206 8.91 5.86 -16.89
CA THR A 206 7.53 5.49 -16.57
C THR A 206 7.29 4.01 -16.85
N LEU A 207 6.75 3.32 -15.85
CA LEU A 207 6.22 1.96 -16.00
C LEU A 207 4.71 1.99 -16.15
N PRO A 208 4.12 1.24 -17.10
CA PRO A 208 2.66 1.05 -17.12
C PRO A 208 2.19 0.31 -15.86
N GLU A 209 0.97 0.61 -15.39
CA GLU A 209 0.42 0.05 -14.14
C GLU A 209 0.44 -1.48 -14.07
N LEU A 210 0.19 -2.15 -15.21
CA LEU A 210 0.22 -3.61 -15.33
C LEU A 210 1.61 -4.23 -15.07
N TYR A 211 2.66 -3.41 -15.07
CA TYR A 211 4.05 -3.83 -14.85
C TYR A 211 4.64 -3.31 -13.52
N ARG A 212 3.84 -2.64 -12.67
CA ARG A 212 4.27 -2.33 -11.30
C ARG A 212 4.43 -3.59 -10.45
N VAL A 213 3.69 -4.65 -10.76
CA VAL A 213 3.82 -5.97 -10.15
C VAL A 213 3.93 -7.01 -11.26
N ILE A 214 5.06 -7.71 -11.32
CA ILE A 214 5.35 -8.71 -12.35
C ILE A 214 5.68 -10.07 -11.74
N GLY A 215 5.51 -11.12 -12.53
CA GLY A 215 5.97 -12.46 -12.20
C GLY A 215 7.48 -12.64 -12.39
N LEU A 216 8.04 -13.70 -11.80
CA LEU A 216 9.45 -14.08 -11.96
C LEU A 216 9.83 -14.21 -13.44
N GLY A 217 10.92 -13.54 -13.85
CA GLY A 217 11.45 -13.59 -15.22
C GLY A 217 10.59 -12.88 -16.28
N GLN A 218 9.54 -12.16 -15.89
CA GLN A 218 8.74 -11.39 -16.83
C GLN A 218 9.50 -10.16 -17.34
N ARG A 219 9.26 -9.81 -18.60
CA ARG A 219 9.83 -8.62 -19.22
C ARG A 219 9.19 -7.37 -18.64
N LEU A 220 10.01 -6.35 -18.41
CA LEU A 220 9.61 -5.08 -17.84
C LEU A 220 9.79 -3.97 -18.89
N PRO A 221 8.76 -3.61 -19.66
CA PRO A 221 8.83 -2.49 -20.59
C PRO A 221 8.68 -1.16 -19.83
N ALA A 222 9.55 -0.20 -20.12
CA ALA A 222 9.48 1.16 -19.61
C ALA A 222 9.59 2.20 -20.72
N LEU A 223 8.89 3.32 -20.55
CA LEU A 223 9.04 4.50 -21.38
C LEU A 223 10.09 5.42 -20.74
N ILE A 224 11.11 5.78 -21.51
CA ILE A 224 12.16 6.71 -21.09
C ILE A 224 12.04 7.99 -21.91
N GLU A 225 12.15 9.12 -21.22
CA GLU A 225 12.14 10.45 -21.80
C GLU A 225 13.25 11.30 -21.20
N ILE A 226 13.98 12.00 -22.08
CA ILE A 226 15.11 12.87 -21.74
C ILE A 226 14.91 14.17 -22.50
N ILE A 227 14.89 15.27 -21.76
CA ILE A 227 14.60 16.61 -22.27
C ILE A 227 15.78 17.51 -21.92
N GLU A 228 16.43 18.06 -22.95
CA GLU A 228 17.49 19.06 -22.82
C GLU A 228 16.88 20.41 -22.43
N ILE A 229 17.32 20.98 -21.32
CA ILE A 229 16.88 22.28 -20.81
C ILE A 229 17.76 23.36 -21.45
N GLY A 230 17.14 24.22 -22.27
CA GLY A 230 17.82 25.33 -22.94
C GLY A 230 18.56 24.97 -24.23
N GLY A 231 18.31 23.78 -24.80
CA GLY A 231 19.09 23.18 -25.87
C GLY A 231 19.25 24.01 -27.15
N GLU A 232 20.51 24.31 -27.50
CA GLU A 232 20.89 24.93 -28.79
C GLU A 232 21.90 24.09 -29.59
N THR A 233 22.68 23.21 -28.95
CA THR A 233 23.81 22.51 -29.61
C THR A 233 23.72 20.99 -29.58
N GLY A 234 22.84 20.41 -28.76
CA GLY A 234 22.80 18.97 -28.49
C GLY A 234 24.05 18.47 -27.77
N VAL A 235 23.92 17.40 -27.01
CA VAL A 235 24.97 16.90 -26.12
C VAL A 235 25.10 15.39 -26.24
N ASP A 236 26.34 14.90 -26.25
CA ASP A 236 26.63 13.48 -26.07
C ASP A 236 26.41 13.08 -24.61
N THR A 237 25.49 12.16 -24.41
CA THR A 237 25.05 11.69 -23.08
C THR A 237 25.28 10.20 -22.95
N THR A 238 25.70 9.76 -21.76
CA THR A 238 25.78 8.35 -21.40
C THR A 238 24.68 8.04 -20.42
N ILE A 239 23.90 6.99 -20.69
CA ILE A 239 22.81 6.54 -19.85
C ILE A 239 23.20 5.19 -19.25
N ASN A 240 23.21 5.10 -17.92
CA ASN A 240 23.20 3.82 -17.22
C ASN A 240 21.76 3.48 -16.86
N TYR A 241 21.28 2.35 -17.35
CA TYR A 241 20.06 1.72 -16.88
C TYR A 241 20.42 0.75 -15.76
N LEU A 242 19.71 0.84 -14.64
CA LEU A 242 20.02 0.04 -13.47
C LEU A 242 18.75 -0.50 -12.80
N ILE A 243 18.88 -1.70 -12.24
CA ILE A 243 17.91 -2.25 -11.29
C ILE A 243 18.64 -2.45 -9.98
N LYS A 244 18.15 -1.80 -8.92
CA LYS A 244 18.66 -1.95 -7.55
C LYS A 244 17.57 -2.53 -6.66
N ASP A 245 17.97 -3.33 -5.68
CA ASP A 245 17.10 -3.64 -4.54
C ASP A 245 17.16 -2.53 -3.49
N PHE A 246 16.27 -2.60 -2.51
CA PHE A 246 16.21 -1.64 -1.40
C PHE A 246 17.22 -1.92 -0.27
N GLU A 247 18.15 -2.86 -0.48
CA GLU A 247 19.36 -3.01 0.33
C GLU A 247 20.53 -2.20 -0.25
N GLY A 248 20.32 -1.55 -1.40
CA GLY A 248 21.31 -0.74 -2.10
C GLY A 248 22.14 -1.52 -3.12
N LYS A 249 21.86 -2.81 -3.34
CA LYS A 249 22.64 -3.66 -4.23
C LYS A 249 22.13 -3.56 -5.67
N THR A 250 23.06 -3.27 -6.59
CA THR A 250 22.80 -3.31 -8.03
C THR A 250 22.67 -4.75 -8.51
N ARG A 251 21.52 -5.06 -9.11
CA ARG A 251 21.19 -6.38 -9.67
C ARG A 251 21.33 -6.43 -11.19
N PHE A 252 21.20 -5.28 -11.83
CA PHE A 252 21.33 -5.12 -13.26
C PHE A 252 21.96 -3.77 -13.55
N ILE A 253 22.86 -3.73 -14.53
CA ILE A 253 23.39 -2.50 -15.10
C ILE A 253 23.63 -2.70 -16.60
N GLU A 254 23.21 -1.72 -17.39
CA GLU A 254 23.45 -1.65 -18.82
C GLU A 254 23.74 -0.19 -19.19
N THR A 255 24.68 0.04 -20.09
CA THR A 255 25.10 1.39 -20.47
C THR A 255 24.93 1.61 -21.97
N GLU A 256 24.38 2.75 -22.34
CA GLU A 256 24.25 3.19 -23.73
C GLU A 256 24.65 4.67 -23.86
N THR A 257 25.17 5.06 -25.02
CA THR A 257 25.54 6.45 -25.31
C THR A 257 24.67 6.99 -26.44
N PHE A 258 24.18 8.21 -26.26
CA PHE A 258 23.31 8.87 -27.22
C PHE A 258 23.68 10.34 -27.38
N TYR A 259 23.64 10.80 -28.63
CA TYR A 259 23.44 12.21 -28.90
C TYR A 259 21.96 12.57 -28.63
N VAL A 260 21.75 13.58 -27.79
CA VAL A 260 20.42 14.12 -27.44
C VAL A 260 20.35 15.57 -27.92
N PHE A 261 19.33 15.89 -28.69
CA PHE A 261 19.03 17.25 -29.15
C PHE A 261 17.56 17.54 -28.88
N GLY A 262 17.28 18.47 -27.96
CA GLY A 262 15.92 18.82 -27.55
C GLY A 262 15.24 17.71 -26.72
N ILE A 263 14.54 16.78 -27.35
CA ILE A 263 13.80 15.70 -26.66
C ILE A 263 14.12 14.35 -27.29
N LYS A 264 14.44 13.36 -26.44
CA LYS A 264 14.60 11.96 -26.83
C LYS A 264 13.66 11.08 -26.03
N ARG A 265 12.78 10.36 -26.72
CA ARG A 265 11.79 9.46 -26.12
C ARG A 265 11.82 8.09 -26.79
N PHE A 266 11.89 7.03 -26.00
CA PHE A 266 11.92 5.66 -26.51
C PHE A 266 11.43 4.64 -25.47
N ASN A 267 11.00 3.47 -25.95
CA ASN A 267 10.66 2.33 -25.10
C ASN A 267 11.87 1.41 -24.95
N LYS A 268 12.16 0.97 -23.73
CA LYS A 268 13.17 -0.06 -23.45
C LYS A 268 12.54 -1.23 -22.70
N ILE A 269 13.00 -2.44 -23.01
CA ILE A 269 12.54 -3.66 -22.34
C ILE A 269 13.68 -4.18 -21.47
N PHE A 270 13.41 -4.35 -20.19
CA PHE A 270 14.33 -4.91 -19.22
C PHE A 270 14.01 -6.39 -18.96
N TYR A 271 15.07 -7.20 -18.87
CA TYR A 271 14.96 -8.61 -18.54
C TYR A 271 15.23 -8.80 -17.04
N THR A 272 14.26 -9.36 -16.32
CA THR A 272 14.34 -9.57 -14.87
C THR A 272 14.75 -10.99 -14.48
N ASN A 273 15.40 -11.70 -15.41
CA ASN A 273 15.86 -13.07 -15.18
C ASN A 273 16.92 -13.07 -14.08
N GLY A 274 16.76 -13.93 -13.06
CA GLY A 274 17.69 -14.00 -11.92
C GLY A 274 17.42 -12.97 -10.83
N LEU A 275 16.36 -12.17 -10.95
CA LEU A 275 15.78 -11.43 -9.83
C LEU A 275 14.85 -12.35 -9.05
N GLU A 276 14.93 -12.25 -7.73
CA GLU A 276 14.10 -13.02 -6.81
C GLU A 276 12.80 -12.25 -6.52
N GLN A 277 11.91 -12.85 -5.72
CA GLN A 277 10.74 -12.16 -5.23
C GLN A 277 11.17 -11.00 -4.33
N GLY A 278 10.62 -9.80 -4.55
CA GLY A 278 10.99 -8.63 -3.77
C GLY A 278 10.59 -7.30 -4.40
N ASP A 279 10.93 -6.23 -3.70
CA ASP A 279 10.80 -4.84 -4.15
C ASP A 279 12.09 -4.37 -4.80
N TYR A 280 11.96 -3.68 -5.93
CA TYR A 280 13.08 -3.19 -6.73
C TYR A 280 12.80 -1.77 -7.22
N VAL A 281 13.88 -1.09 -7.59
CA VAL A 281 13.84 0.20 -8.27
C VAL A 281 14.48 0.05 -9.64
N LEU A 282 13.74 0.41 -10.68
CA LEU A 282 14.27 0.63 -12.02
C LEU A 282 14.63 2.10 -12.14
N GLY A 283 15.89 2.38 -12.49
CA GLY A 283 16.37 3.75 -12.62
C GLY A 283 17.23 3.96 -13.86
N ILE A 284 17.36 5.24 -14.20
CA ILE A 284 18.29 5.74 -15.21
C ILE A 284 19.20 6.79 -14.61
N GLU A 285 20.47 6.74 -14.97
CA GLU A 285 21.47 7.76 -14.63
C GLU A 285 22.02 8.32 -15.94
N VAL A 286 21.75 9.59 -16.20
CA VAL A 286 22.18 10.32 -17.40
C VAL A 286 23.38 11.18 -17.03
N ILE A 287 24.52 10.85 -17.62
CA ILE A 287 25.82 11.48 -17.40
C ILE A 287 26.16 12.28 -18.66
N TYR A 288 26.52 13.56 -18.47
CA TYR A 288 26.86 14.48 -19.55
C TYR A 288 27.96 15.44 -19.09
N PRO A 289 28.63 16.15 -20.01
CA PRO A 289 29.66 17.11 -19.64
C PRO A 289 29.13 18.15 -18.64
N GLY A 290 29.69 18.13 -17.43
CA GLY A 290 29.35 19.09 -16.38
C GLY A 290 28.13 18.73 -15.51
N GLY A 291 27.48 17.57 -15.70
CA GLY A 291 26.33 17.25 -14.85
C GLY A 291 25.84 15.80 -14.87
N PHE A 292 24.85 15.57 -14.01
CA PHE A 292 24.23 14.28 -13.75
C PHE A 292 22.74 14.47 -13.48
N ALA A 293 21.90 13.66 -14.13
CA ALA A 293 20.47 13.60 -13.87
C ALA A 293 20.04 12.14 -13.67
N THR A 294 19.11 11.90 -12.74
CA THR A 294 18.57 10.56 -12.51
C THR A 294 17.07 10.59 -12.29
N SER A 295 16.42 9.50 -12.69
CA SER A 295 15.00 9.27 -12.54
C SER A 295 14.75 7.79 -12.29
N SER A 296 13.73 7.49 -11.51
CA SER A 296 13.47 6.12 -11.09
C SER A 296 12.00 5.85 -10.81
N THR A 297 11.65 4.56 -10.90
CA THR A 297 10.31 4.06 -10.63
C THR A 297 10.39 2.70 -9.91
N PRO A 298 9.63 2.51 -8.83
CA PRO A 298 9.59 1.23 -8.12
C PRO A 298 8.78 0.19 -8.90
N PHE A 299 9.11 -1.09 -8.70
CA PHE A 299 8.30 -2.22 -9.11
C PHE A 299 8.52 -3.41 -8.16
N ARG A 300 7.58 -4.36 -8.17
CA ARG A 300 7.62 -5.56 -7.34
C ARG A 300 7.60 -6.82 -8.18
N ILE A 301 8.42 -7.79 -7.81
CA ILE A 301 8.35 -9.15 -8.34
C ILE A 301 7.62 -10.01 -7.32
N SER A 302 6.52 -10.64 -7.74
CA SER A 302 5.70 -11.52 -6.90
C SER A 302 5.49 -12.87 -7.57
N THR A 303 5.42 -13.93 -6.77
CA THR A 303 4.89 -15.21 -7.22
C THR A 303 3.38 -15.06 -7.41
N SER A 304 2.86 -15.47 -8.57
CA SER A 304 1.49 -15.17 -9.00
C SER A 304 0.43 -16.07 -8.33
N GLU A 305 0.43 -16.20 -7.01
CA GLU A 305 -0.58 -17.00 -6.32
C GLU A 305 -1.98 -16.34 -6.36
N ASN A 306 -2.05 -15.01 -6.42
CA ASN A 306 -3.32 -14.27 -6.39
C ASN A 306 -4.05 -14.25 -7.75
N LEU A 307 -3.32 -14.36 -8.86
CA LEU A 307 -3.93 -14.36 -10.20
C LEU A 307 -4.64 -15.69 -10.50
N LEU A 308 -4.05 -16.84 -10.12
CA LEU A 308 -4.69 -18.15 -10.33
C LEU A 308 -5.93 -18.34 -9.44
N LYS A 309 -5.92 -17.85 -8.19
CA LYS A 309 -7.10 -17.90 -7.31
C LYS A 309 -8.31 -17.20 -7.92
N THR A 310 -8.10 -16.03 -8.53
CA THR A 310 -9.18 -15.27 -9.18
C THR A 310 -9.80 -16.06 -10.33
N TRP A 311 -8.99 -16.68 -11.18
CA TRP A 311 -9.47 -17.50 -12.31
C TRP A 311 -10.14 -18.79 -11.87
N ILE A 312 -9.66 -19.44 -10.80
CA ILE A 312 -10.31 -20.62 -10.21
C ILE A 312 -11.70 -20.26 -9.66
N ILE A 313 -11.83 -19.12 -8.99
CA ILE A 313 -13.11 -18.63 -8.47
C ILE A 313 -14.09 -18.34 -9.62
N PHE A 314 -13.65 -17.68 -10.70
CA PHE A 314 -14.48 -17.47 -11.88
C PHE A 314 -14.87 -18.78 -12.57
N GLY A 315 -13.94 -19.74 -12.66
CA GLY A 315 -14.20 -21.07 -13.22
C GLY A 315 -15.26 -21.85 -12.43
N ILE A 316 -15.17 -21.84 -11.10
CA ILE A 316 -16.17 -22.47 -10.21
C ILE A 316 -17.53 -21.79 -10.35
N PHE A 317 -17.57 -20.46 -10.45
CA PHE A 317 -18.81 -19.72 -10.66
C PHE A 317 -19.50 -20.12 -11.97
N PHE A 318 -18.79 -20.12 -13.09
CA PHE A 318 -19.36 -20.53 -14.39
C PHE A 318 -19.82 -22.00 -14.39
N ALA A 319 -19.05 -22.91 -13.77
CA ALA A 319 -19.45 -24.31 -13.64
C ALA A 319 -20.73 -24.47 -12.81
N SER A 320 -20.88 -23.70 -11.73
CA SER A 320 -22.08 -23.73 -10.89
C SER A 320 -23.34 -23.23 -11.62
N VAL A 321 -23.20 -22.18 -12.43
CA VAL A 321 -24.31 -21.66 -13.26
C VAL A 321 -24.72 -22.68 -14.32
N LEU A 322 -23.76 -23.32 -14.99
CA LEU A 322 -24.02 -24.37 -15.97
C LEU A 322 -24.75 -25.57 -15.33
N PHE A 323 -24.34 -25.98 -14.14
CA PHE A 323 -24.96 -27.07 -13.42
C PHE A 323 -26.43 -26.77 -13.05
N ILE A 324 -26.73 -25.54 -12.61
CA ILE A 324 -28.10 -25.11 -12.32
C ILE A 324 -28.96 -25.13 -13.60
N ILE A 325 -28.43 -24.67 -14.73
CA ILE A 325 -29.15 -24.71 -16.01
C ILE A 325 -29.48 -26.16 -16.41
N LEU A 326 -28.52 -27.09 -16.27
CA LEU A 326 -28.75 -28.51 -16.54
C LEU A 326 -29.81 -29.12 -15.62
N LEU A 327 -29.81 -28.76 -14.32
CA LEU A 327 -30.85 -29.18 -13.38
C LEU A 327 -32.24 -28.66 -13.78
N ILE A 328 -32.35 -27.41 -14.22
CA ILE A 328 -33.63 -26.84 -14.68
C ILE A 328 -34.15 -27.60 -15.91
N ILE A 329 -33.27 -27.92 -16.86
CA ILE A 329 -33.63 -28.70 -18.06
C ILE A 329 -34.08 -30.11 -17.66
N PHE A 330 -33.37 -30.75 -16.72
CA PHE A 330 -33.69 -32.09 -16.25
C PHE A 330 -35.06 -32.15 -15.55
N VAL A 331 -35.33 -31.20 -14.65
CA VAL A 331 -36.63 -31.10 -13.95
C VAL A 331 -37.77 -30.86 -14.95
N ARG A 332 -37.56 -29.99 -15.96
CA ARG A 332 -38.56 -29.74 -17.00
C ARG A 332 -38.90 -30.99 -17.80
N ARG A 333 -37.90 -31.76 -18.23
CA ARG A 333 -38.13 -33.03 -18.95
C ARG A 333 -38.89 -34.05 -18.12
N HIS A 334 -38.56 -34.16 -16.83
CA HIS A 334 -39.25 -35.10 -15.94
C HIS A 334 -40.72 -34.73 -15.70
N ASP A 335 -41.06 -33.44 -15.66
CA ASP A 335 -42.47 -33.01 -15.56
C ASP A 335 -43.26 -33.31 -16.84
N GLU A 336 -42.64 -33.20 -18.02
CA GLU A 336 -43.26 -33.57 -19.31
C GLU A 336 -43.56 -35.08 -19.41
N ASP A 337 -42.64 -35.94 -18.96
CA ASP A 337 -42.83 -37.40 -18.96
C ASP A 337 -43.94 -37.86 -17.99
N ASN A 338 -44.15 -37.14 -16.87
CA ASN A 338 -45.21 -37.45 -15.91
C ASN A 338 -46.60 -36.99 -16.39
N ASP A 339 -46.68 -35.90 -17.15
CA ASP A 339 -47.95 -35.46 -17.76
C ASP A 339 -48.41 -36.47 -18.83
N TYR A 340 -47.48 -37.04 -19.60
CA TYR A 340 -47.77 -38.07 -20.59
C TYR A 340 -48.33 -39.36 -19.97
N LYS A 341 -47.69 -39.89 -18.91
CA LYS A 341 -48.17 -41.11 -18.21
C LYS A 341 -49.53 -40.94 -17.52
N SER A 342 -49.84 -39.73 -17.06
CA SER A 342 -51.15 -39.45 -16.44
C SER A 342 -52.32 -39.49 -17.45
N LYS A 343 -52.07 -39.10 -18.70
CA LYS A 343 -53.06 -39.13 -19.78
C LYS A 343 -53.31 -40.54 -20.31
N GLU A 344 -52.31 -41.42 -20.25
CA GLU A 344 -52.43 -42.82 -20.68
C GLU A 344 -53.22 -43.69 -19.69
N SER A 345 -53.25 -43.33 -18.41
CA SER A 345 -54.06 -44.02 -17.36
C SER A 345 -55.54 -43.61 -17.28
N LEU A 346 -55.99 -42.69 -18.13
CA LEU A 346 -57.36 -42.15 -18.18
C LEU A 346 -58.15 -42.58 -19.42
N ASN A 347 -57.56 -43.44 -20.26
CA ASN A 347 -58.23 -44.17 -21.36
C ASN A 347 -58.28 -45.67 -21.03
#